data_AF-A0A381WCX4-F1
#
_entry.id   AF-A0A381WCX4-F1
#
_cell.length_a   1.000
_cell.length_b   1.000
_cell.length_c   1.000
_cell.angle_alpha   90.00
_cell.angle_beta   90.00
_cell.angle_gamma   90.00
#
_symmetry.space_group_name_H-M   'P 1'
#
loop_
_entity.id
_entity.type
_entity.pdbx_description
1 polymer ?
#
loop_
_entity_poly.entity_id
_entity_poly.type
_entity_poly.pdbx_seq_one_letter_code
_entity_poly.pdbx_strand_id
1 'polypeptide(L)' 'MSDLAKKTCIPCKGGVPPMKGAKLDDLLEKLKNDWKIIKEHHLEKEYSFKNFKE' A
#
# COMPACT_ATOMS: atom_id res chain seq x y z
N MET A 1 5.60 13.84 33.06
CA MET A 1 5.03 12.54 32.63
C MET A 1 4.02 12.82 31.53
N SER A 2 4.23 12.22 30.36
CA SER A 2 3.88 12.70 29.02
C SER A 2 2.38 12.75 28.70
N ASP A 3 1.86 13.95 28.45
CA ASP A 3 0.49 14.22 27.96
C ASP A 3 0.17 13.55 26.61
N LEU A 4 1.20 13.19 25.84
CA LEU A 4 1.02 12.54 24.54
C LEU A 4 0.38 11.15 24.66
N ALA A 5 0.68 10.40 25.73
CA ALA A 5 0.13 9.06 25.94
C ALA A 5 -1.38 9.06 26.25
N LYS A 6 -1.94 10.21 26.65
CA LYS A 6 -3.38 10.38 26.91
C LYS A 6 -4.16 10.81 25.66
N LYS A 7 -3.47 11.21 24.59
CA LYS A 7 -4.11 11.64 23.35
C LYS A 7 -4.56 10.42 22.55
N THR A 8 -5.80 10.49 22.07
CA THR A 8 -6.36 9.46 21.21
C THR A 8 -5.95 9.71 19.76
N CYS A 9 -5.09 8.86 19.18
CA CYS A 9 -4.77 8.93 17.74
C CYS A 9 -5.98 8.45 16.91
N ILE A 10 -6.81 9.38 16.44
CA ILE A 10 -7.96 9.08 15.58
C ILE A 10 -7.54 8.48 14.21
N PRO A 11 -6.48 8.95 13.53
CA PRO A 11 -6.02 8.34 12.27
C PRO A 11 -5.63 6.86 12.42
N CYS A 12 -5.09 6.49 13.59
CA CYS A 12 -4.60 5.15 13.89
C CYS A 12 -5.73 4.16 14.26
N LYS A 13 -6.97 4.63 14.44
CA LYS A 13 -8.08 3.79 14.95
C LYS A 13 -8.64 2.80 13.93
N GLY A 14 -8.17 2.83 12.68
CA GLY A 14 -8.62 1.90 11.64
C GLY A 14 -10.14 1.96 11.41
N GLY A 15 -10.66 1.05 10.60
CA GLY A 15 -12.09 0.95 10.30
C GLY A 15 -12.49 1.37 8.88
N VAL A 16 -11.54 1.86 8.08
CA VAL A 16 -11.75 1.96 6.63
C VAL A 16 -11.58 0.54 6.05
N PRO A 17 -12.63 -0.04 5.44
CA PRO A 17 -12.50 -1.35 4.82
C PRO A 17 -11.46 -1.30 3.71
N PRO A 18 -10.71 -2.39 3.49
CA PRO A 18 -9.77 -2.47 2.39
C PRO A 18 -10.49 -2.24 1.06
N MET A 19 -9.83 -1.52 0.16
CA MET A 19 -10.31 -1.28 -1.19
C MET A 19 -10.33 -2.60 -1.99
N LYS A 20 -11.34 -2.80 -2.84
CA LYS A 20 -11.55 -4.05 -3.60
C LYS A 20 -12.08 -3.79 -5.01
N GLY A 21 -11.92 -4.76 -5.90
CA GLY A 21 -12.49 -4.77 -7.24
C GLY A 21 -12.01 -3.62 -8.13
N ALA A 22 -12.91 -3.14 -8.99
CA ALA A 22 -12.59 -2.20 -10.08
C ALA A 22 -11.80 -0.94 -9.68
N LYS A 23 -11.99 -0.42 -8.45
CA LYS A 23 -11.22 0.73 -7.97
C LYS A 23 -9.72 0.43 -7.85
N LEU A 24 -9.36 -0.81 -7.55
CA LEU A 24 -7.96 -1.23 -7.52
C LEU A 24 -7.38 -1.26 -8.93
N ASP A 25 -8.14 -1.75 -9.91
CA ASP A 25 -7.71 -1.83 -11.31
C ASP A 25 -7.49 -0.42 -11.90
N ASP A 26 -8.43 0.51 -11.67
CA ASP A 26 -8.31 1.93 -12.09
C ASP A 26 -7.05 2.62 -11.52
N LEU A 27 -6.65 2.22 -10.31
CA LEU A 27 -5.44 2.75 -9.66
C LEU A 27 -4.18 2.02 -10.15
N LEU A 28 -4.29 0.72 -10.42
CA LEU A 28 -3.18 -0.07 -10.97
C LEU A 28 -2.76 0.45 -12.34
N GLU A 29 -3.72 0.81 -13.19
CA GLU A 29 -3.45 1.42 -14.49
C GLU A 29 -2.64 2.72 -14.40
N LYS A 30 -2.80 3.47 -13.30
CA LYS A 30 -2.06 4.73 -13.08
C LYS A 30 -0.63 4.50 -12.64
N LEU A 31 -0.33 3.40 -11.95
CA LEU A 31 1.01 3.11 -11.45
C LEU A 31 2.03 2.87 -12.57
N LYS A 32 1.59 2.28 -13.70
CA LYS A 32 2.42 1.93 -14.88
C LYS A 32 3.62 1.03 -14.50
N ASN A 33 4.35 0.46 -15.46
CA ASN A 33 5.56 -0.36 -15.20
C ASN A 33 5.32 -1.66 -14.39
N ASP A 34 4.43 -2.53 -14.84
CA ASP A 34 4.36 -3.95 -14.42
C ASP A 34 4.05 -4.25 -12.94
N TRP A 35 3.47 -3.29 -12.22
CA TRP A 35 2.89 -3.56 -10.91
C TRP A 35 1.73 -4.55 -11.01
N LYS A 36 1.64 -5.48 -10.05
CA LYS A 36 0.60 -6.50 -9.95
C LYS A 36 -0.11 -6.39 -8.62
N ILE A 37 -1.42 -6.58 -8.61
CA ILE A 37 -2.19 -6.74 -7.38
C ILE A 37 -2.27 -8.22 -7.06
N ILE A 38 -1.76 -8.62 -5.89
CA ILE A 38 -1.79 -10.01 -5.43
C ILE A 38 -2.95 -10.17 -4.45
N LYS A 39 -3.96 -10.95 -4.89
CA LYS A 39 -5.15 -11.34 -4.10
C LYS A 39 -5.87 -10.15 -3.44
N GLU A 40 -5.91 -8.99 -4.12
CA GLU A 40 -6.49 -7.75 -3.59
C GLU A 40 -5.92 -7.31 -2.22
N HIS A 41 -4.71 -7.76 -1.87
CA HIS A 41 -4.12 -7.53 -0.56
C HIS A 41 -2.92 -6.57 -0.62
N HIS A 42 -2.04 -6.77 -1.59
CA HIS A 42 -0.82 -5.97 -1.72
C HIS A 42 -0.39 -5.85 -3.18
N LEU A 43 0.46 -4.85 -3.45
CA LEU A 43 1.09 -4.63 -4.74
C LEU A 43 2.46 -5.30 -4.76
N GLU A 44 2.79 -5.94 -5.88
CA GLU A 44 4.07 -6.57 -6.10
C GLU A 44 4.65 -6.08 -7.43
N LYS A 45 5.97 -5.88 -7.45
CA LYS A 45 6.71 -5.64 -8.67
C LYS A 45 8.12 -6.20 -8.54
N GLU A 46 8.55 -6.88 -9.59
CA GLU A 46 9.89 -7.39 -9.70
C GLU A 46 10.79 -6.38 -10.43
N TYR A 47 11.99 -6.19 -9.91
CA TYR A 47 13.02 -5.39 -10.55
C TYR A 47 14.25 -6.26 -10.76
N SER A 48 14.59 -6.49 -12.02
CA SER A 48 15.78 -7.25 -12.38
C SER A 48 16.94 -6.29 -12.65
N PHE A 49 18.02 -6.46 -11.92
CA PHE A 49 19.27 -5.74 -12.11
C PHE A 49 20.35 -6.71 -12.58
N LYS A 50 21.37 -6.20 -13.29
CA LYS A 50 22.47 -7.06 -13.77
C LYS A 50 23.36 -7.54 -12.63
N ASN A 51 23.49 -6.74 -11.57
CA ASN A 51 24.26 -7.05 -10.38
C ASN A 51 23.71 -6.24 -9.18
N PHE A 52 24.29 -6.42 -7.99
CA PHE A 52 23.84 -5.74 -6.77
C PHE A 52 24.17 -4.24 -6.71
N LYS A 53 25.19 -3.78 -7.46
CA LYS A 53 25.65 -2.39 -7.43
C LYS A 53 24.81 -1.49 -8.35
N GLU A 54 24.25 -2.08 -9.41
CA GLU A 54 23.39 -1.43 -10.40
C GLU A 54 21.92 -1.42 -9.98
#